data_AF-A0A3N5BKQ8-F1
#
_entry.id   AF-A0A3N5BKQ8-F1
#
_cell.length_a   1.000
_cell.length_b   1.000
_cell.length_c   1.000
_cell.angle_alpha   90.00
_cell.angle_beta   90.00
_cell.angle_gamma   90.00
#
_symmetry.space_group_name_H-M   'P 1'
#
loop_
_entity.id
_entity.type
_entity.pdbx_description
1 polymer ?
#
loop_
_entity_poly.entity_id
_entity_poly.type
_entity_poly.pdbx_seq_one_letter_code
_entity_poly.pdbx_strand_id
1 'polypeptide(L)'
;MIDIISFIIIFVMILFFGIYYYLGFIKPTSLQIQLLGIHIILFGGILFLNGHQTMNFLIMNLGLFVGVFGTFSNKGQSTNK
;
A
#
# COMPACT_ATOMS: atom_id res chain seq x y z
N MET A 1 -21.20 -3.11 2.86
CA MET A 1 -20.59 -3.48 4.17
C MET A 1 -19.25 -4.17 3.97
N ILE A 2 -19.14 -5.05 2.97
CA ILE A 2 -17.87 -5.70 2.58
C ILE A 2 -16.74 -4.69 2.32
N ASP A 3 -17.04 -3.53 1.72
CA ASP A 3 -16.03 -2.52 1.33
C ASP A 3 -15.38 -1.84 2.54
N ILE A 4 -16.19 -1.58 3.57
CA ILE A 4 -15.71 -0.99 4.83
C ILE A 4 -14.80 -1.99 5.54
N ILE A 5 -15.19 -3.26 5.58
CA ILE A 5 -14.40 -4.33 6.19
C ILE A 5 -13.08 -4.50 5.41
N SER A 6 -13.14 -4.57 4.08
CA SER A 6 -11.97 -4.66 3.21
C SER A 6 -11.03 -3.46 3.39
N PHE A 7 -11.57 -2.24 3.46
CA PHE A 7 -10.79 -1.04 3.72
C PHE A 7 -10.07 -1.11 5.07
N ILE A 8 -10.78 -1.49 6.14
CA ILE A 8 -10.19 -1.60 7.49
C ILE A 8 -9.07 -2.63 7.50
N ILE A 9 -9.27 -3.80 6.88
CA ILE A 9 -8.26 -4.86 6.80
C ILE A 9 -7.00 -4.36 6.08
N ILE A 10 -7.16 -3.74 4.91
CA ILE A 10 -6.05 -3.22 4.11
C ILE A 10 -5.32 -2.10 4.86
N PHE A 11 -6.07 -1.20 5.51
CA PHE A 11 -5.51 -0.10 6.27
C PHE A 11 -4.67 -0.58 7.45
N VAL A 12 -5.22 -1.52 8.25
CA VAL A 12 -4.52 -2.13 9.38
C VAL A 12 -3.28 -2.88 8.89
N MET A 13 -3.37 -3.63 7.78
CA MET A 13 -2.23 -4.33 7.19
C MET A 13 -1.10 -3.36 6.81
N ILE A 14 -1.42 -2.23 6.18
CA ILE A 14 -0.42 -1.21 5.82
C ILE A 14 0.19 -0.56 7.06
N LEU A 15 -0.60 -0.29 8.11
CA LEU A 15 -0.08 0.24 9.37
C LEU A 15 0.92 -0.71 10.00
N PHE A 16 0.58 -1.99 10.13
CA PHE A 16 1.52 -2.99 10.65
C PHE A 16 2.77 -3.08 9.78
N PHE A 17 2.60 -3.15 8.46
CA PHE A 17 3.71 -3.17 7.51
C PHE A 17 4.65 -1.96 7.73
N GLY A 18 4.10 -0.76 7.88
CA GLY A 18 4.84 0.47 8.16
C GLY A 18 5.60 0.42 9.50
N ILE A 19 4.98 -0.12 10.55
CA ILE A 19 5.62 -0.29 11.87
C ILE A 19 6.79 -1.29 11.77
N TYR A 20 6.59 -2.45 11.16
CA TYR A 20 7.65 -3.46 11.00
C TYR A 20 8.81 -2.95 10.12
N TYR A 21 8.48 -2.18 9.08
CA TYR A 21 9.47 -1.51 8.24
C TYR A 21 10.28 -0.48 9.04
N TYR A 22 9.61 0.37 9.82
CA TYR A 22 10.25 1.41 10.63
C TYR A 22 11.14 0.84 11.74
N LEU A 23 10.69 -0.22 12.41
CA LEU A 23 11.47 -0.94 13.42
C LEU A 23 12.61 -1.78 12.82
N GLY A 24 12.72 -1.86 11.49
CA GLY A 24 13.79 -2.58 10.80
C GLY A 24 13.68 -4.10 10.86
N PHE A 25 12.54 -4.64 11.32
CA PHE A 25 12.28 -6.08 11.34
C PHE A 25 12.22 -6.67 9.93
N ILE A 26 11.70 -5.90 8.96
CA ILE A 26 11.63 -6.28 7.55
C ILE A 26 12.39 -5.25 6.71
N LYS A 27 13.14 -5.73 5.72
CA LYS A 27 13.85 -4.90 4.73
C LYS A 27 13.33 -5.21 3.33
N PRO A 28 12.06 -4.85 3.03
CA PRO A 28 11.49 -5.06 1.72
C PRO A 28 12.25 -4.25 0.67
N THR A 29 12.41 -4.82 -0.52
CA THR A 29 12.98 -4.07 -1.65
C THR A 29 11.98 -3.02 -2.13
N SER A 30 12.47 -1.95 -2.77
CA SER A 30 11.59 -0.92 -3.34
C SER A 30 10.58 -1.50 -4.33
N LEU A 31 10.98 -2.53 -5.08
CA LEU A 31 10.11 -3.24 -6.01
C LEU A 31 9.00 -3.99 -5.29
N GLN A 32 9.27 -4.62 -4.13
CA GLN A 32 8.23 -5.28 -3.33
C GLN A 32 7.19 -4.30 -2.79
N ILE A 33 7.63 -3.13 -2.33
CA ILE A 33 6.72 -2.07 -1.84
C ILE A 33 5.87 -1.52 -2.99
N GLN A 34 6.48 -1.27 -4.16
CA GLN A 34 5.77 -0.85 -5.36
C GLN A 34 4.74 -1.89 -5.80
N LEU A 35 5.13 -3.16 -5.84
CA LEU A 35 4.27 -4.26 -6.23
C LEU A 35 3.09 -4.40 -5.25
N LEU A 36 3.33 -4.26 -3.95
CA LEU A 36 2.27 -4.20 -2.94
C LEU A 36 1.27 -3.08 -3.23
N GLY A 37 1.77 -1.87 -3.52
CA GLY A 37 0.93 -0.74 -3.91
C GLY A 37 0.06 -1.04 -5.14
N ILE A 38 0.64 -1.64 -6.18
CA ILE A 38 -0.08 -2.04 -7.40
C ILE A 38 -1.16 -3.07 -7.09
N HIS A 39 -0.88 -4.07 -6.25
CA HIS A 39 -1.89 -5.06 -5.85
C HIS A 39 -3.08 -4.40 -5.14
N ILE A 40 -2.82 -3.43 -4.27
CA ILE A 40 -3.88 -2.69 -3.55
C ILE A 40 -4.69 -1.82 -4.52
N ILE A 41 -4.05 -1.17 -5.49
CA ILE A 41 -4.74 -0.41 -6.54
C ILE A 41 -5.63 -1.32 -7.38
N LEU A 42 -5.10 -2.46 -7.84
CA LEU A 42 -5.86 -3.43 -8.65
C LEU A 42 -7.03 -4.00 -7.86
N PHE A 43 -6.81 -4.38 -6.60
CA PHE A 43 -7.87 -4.87 -5.73
C PHE A 43 -8.96 -3.82 -5.51
N GLY A 44 -8.57 -2.59 -5.17
CA GLY A 44 -9.50 -1.46 -5.03
C GLY A 44 -10.24 -1.16 -6.34
N GLY A 45 -9.57 -1.24 -7.49
CA GLY A 45 -10.17 -1.04 -8.81
C GLY A 45 -11.21 -2.11 -9.18
N ILE A 46 -10.92 -3.38 -8.88
CA ILE A 46 -11.88 -4.48 -9.09
C ILE A 46 -13.11 -4.26 -8.20
N LEU A 47 -12.91 -3.89 -6.93
CA LEU A 47 -14.03 -3.60 -6.04
C LEU A 47 -14.81 -2.34 -6.47
N PHE A 48 -14.12 -1.33 -7.02
CA PHE A 48 -14.74 -0.12 -7.54
C PHE A 48 -15.72 -0.42 -8.67
N LEU A 49 -15.39 -1.37 -9.56
CA LEU A 49 -16.26 -1.81 -10.65
C LEU A 49 -17.54 -2.51 -10.15
N ASN A 50 -17.55 -3.03 -8.92
CA ASN A 50 -18.72 -3.69 -8.30
C ASN A 50 -19.74 -2.72 -7.66
N GLY A 51 -19.62 -1.41 -7.88
CA GLY A 51 -20.67 -0.43 -7.57
C GLY A 51 -20.50 0.34 -6.26
N HIS A 52 -19.51 0.00 -5.42
CA HIS A 52 -19.19 0.76 -4.21
C HIS A 52 -18.05 1.76 -4.47
N GLN A 53 -18.38 2.94 -4.99
CA GLN A 53 -17.37 3.83 -5.57
C GLN A 53 -16.47 4.54 -4.52
N THR A 54 -17.04 5.09 -3.45
CA THR A 54 -16.29 5.98 -2.55
C THR A 54 -15.21 5.25 -1.75
N MET A 55 -15.55 4.13 -1.10
CA MET A 55 -14.60 3.42 -0.23
C MET A 55 -13.50 2.74 -1.03
N ASN A 56 -13.85 2.19 -2.19
CA ASN A 56 -12.91 1.49 -3.06
C ASN A 56 -11.96 2.47 -3.76
N PHE A 57 -12.42 3.69 -4.06
CA PHE A 57 -11.54 4.78 -4.49
C PHE A 57 -10.52 5.14 -3.41
N LEU A 58 -10.90 5.17 -2.12
CA LEU A 58 -9.93 5.39 -1.03
C LEU A 58 -8.90 4.26 -0.93
N ILE A 59 -9.31 2.99 -1.11
CA ILE A 59 -8.38 1.84 -1.17
C ILE A 59 -7.36 2.05 -2.30
N MET A 60 -7.81 2.46 -3.49
CA MET A 60 -6.92 2.73 -4.62
C MET A 60 -5.91 3.85 -4.31
N ASN A 61 -6.36 4.95 -3.71
CA ASN A 61 -5.47 6.05 -3.31
C ASN A 61 -4.44 5.60 -2.25
N LEU A 62 -4.85 4.74 -1.32
CA LEU A 62 -3.96 4.16 -0.32
C LEU A 62 -2.87 3.30 -0.99
N GLY A 63 -3.25 2.45 -1.96
CA GLY A 63 -2.30 1.67 -2.75
C GLY A 63 -1.34 2.54 -3.57
N LEU A 64 -1.84 3.64 -4.13
CA LEU A 64 -1.02 4.62 -4.85
C LEU A 64 0.00 5.28 -3.93
N PHE A 65 -0.41 5.71 -2.73
CA PHE A 65 0.50 6.27 -1.74
C PHE A 65 1.61 5.29 -1.36
N VAL A 66 1.27 4.03 -1.08
CA VAL A 66 2.26 2.96 -0.77
C VAL A 66 3.21 2.71 -1.95
N GLY A 67 2.68 2.63 -3.17
CA GLY A 67 3.51 2.41 -4.36
C GLY A 67 4.49 3.56 -4.64
N VAL A 68 4.03 4.80 -4.48
CA VAL A 68 4.87 5.99 -4.58
C VAL A 68 5.94 5.99 -3.49
N PHE A 69 5.58 5.67 -2.25
CA PHE A 69 6.54 5.55 -1.14
C PHE A 69 7.65 4.53 -1.45
N GLY A 70 7.29 3.36 -2.00
CA GLY A 70 8.26 2.35 -2.43
C GLY A 70 9.29 2.86 -3.44
N THR A 71 8.88 3.74 -4.35
CA THR A 71 9.77 4.37 -5.35
C THR A 71 10.85 5.23 -4.71
N PHE A 72 10.51 5.96 -3.64
CA PHE A 72 11.44 6.86 -2.96
C PHE A 72 12.28 6.16 -1.88
N SER A 73 11.82 5.02 -1.35
CA SER A 73 12.54 4.25 -0.32
C SER A 73 13.94 3.80 -0.75
N ASN A 74 14.23 3.59 -2.04
CA ASN A 74 15.55 3.15 -2.48
C ASN A 74 16.57 4.31 -2.56
N LYS A 75 16.10 5.54 -2.76
CA LYS A 75 16.99 6.70 -2.98
C LYS A 75 17.66 7.19 -1.70
N GLY A 76 17.11 6.85 -0.53
CA GLY A 76 17.66 7.22 0.79
C GLY A 76 18.88 6.40 1.24
N GLN A 77 19.21 5.28 0.57
CA GLN A 77 20.40 4.47 0.91
C GLN A 77 21.65 4.81 0.06
N SER A 78 21.57 5.79 -0.83
CA SER A 78 22.66 6.14 -1.77
C SER A 78 23.61 7.25 -1.29
N THR A 79 23.57 7.65 -0.02
CA THR A 79 24.44 8.71 0.53
C THR A 79 25.32 8.20 1.68
N ASN A 80 25.96 7.05 1.49
CA ASN A 80 27.15 6.66 2.25
C ASN A 80 27.91 5.57 1.47
N LYS A 81 28.60 5.99 0.40
CA LYS A 81 29.77 5.29 -0.13
C LYS A 81 30.88 6.30 -0.33
#